data_AF-A0A945T324-F1
#
_entry.id   AF-A0A945T324-F1
#
_cell.length_a   1.000
_cell.length_b   1.000
_cell.length_c   1.000
_cell.angle_alpha   90.00
_cell.angle_beta   90.00
_cell.angle_gamma   90.00
#
_symmetry.space_group_name_H-M   'P 1'
#
loop_
_entity.id
_entity.type
_entity.pdbx_description
1 polymer ?
#
loop_
_entity_poly.entity_id
_entity_poly.type
_entity_poly.pdbx_seq_one_letter_code
_entity_poly.pdbx_strand_id
1 'polypeptide(L)'
;MLPLWVVYWLAATPVALLFHLIGIIYGVASSILVLMQVRYRKQTVFRVPGSTLRGLWWNYVDRRSLTSDHQIELLSSWLKVLYDEKSSTADLRKRVDKILERQIKANEPYYSGTEDGPHFNFVPPVECLVMDFDKELGPYSKG
;
A
#
# COMPACT_ATOMS: atom_id res chain seq x y z
N MET A 1 -71.06 3.71 -5.27
CA MET A 1 -70.04 2.91 -4.57
C MET A 1 -68.82 2.84 -5.45
N LEU A 2 -67.64 3.21 -4.95
CA LEU A 2 -66.39 3.03 -5.72
C LEU A 2 -66.08 1.53 -5.81
N PRO A 3 -65.60 1.04 -6.95
CA PRO A 3 -65.23 -0.35 -7.09
C PRO A 3 -63.96 -0.63 -6.24
N LEU A 4 -63.92 -1.81 -5.61
CA LEU A 4 -62.87 -2.20 -4.65
C LEU A 4 -61.44 -2.05 -5.20
N TRP A 5 -61.24 -2.25 -6.50
CA TRP A 5 -59.93 -2.07 -7.12
C TRP A 5 -59.45 -0.62 -7.11
N VAL A 6 -60.33 0.37 -7.20
CA VAL A 6 -59.96 1.81 -7.12
C VAL A 6 -59.48 2.16 -5.72
N VAL A 7 -60.16 1.64 -4.69
CA VAL A 7 -59.75 1.83 -3.28
C VAL A 7 -58.39 1.19 -3.02
N TYR A 8 -58.15 0.00 -3.58
CA TYR A 8 -56.86 -0.68 -3.51
C TYR A 8 -55.73 0.13 -4.14
N TRP A 9 -55.92 0.67 -5.35
CA TRP A 9 -54.91 1.51 -6.01
C TRP A 9 -54.62 2.79 -5.22
N LEU A 10 -55.67 3.47 -4.74
CA LEU A 10 -55.51 4.69 -3.93
C LEU A 10 -54.73 4.45 -2.63
N ALA A 11 -54.87 3.27 -2.02
CA ALA A 11 -54.10 2.90 -0.83
C ALA A 11 -52.68 2.40 -1.17
N ALA A 12 -52.48 1.75 -2.32
CA ALA A 12 -51.19 1.20 -2.73
C ALA A 12 -50.21 2.27 -3.22
N THR A 13 -50.68 3.32 -3.91
CA THR A 13 -49.84 4.40 -4.43
C THR A 13 -48.99 5.12 -3.37
N PRO A 14 -49.54 5.59 -2.22
CA PRO A 14 -48.73 6.25 -1.21
C PRO A 14 -47.71 5.32 -0.56
N VAL A 15 -48.03 4.03 -0.42
CA VAL A 15 -47.11 3.01 0.10
C VAL A 15 -45.96 2.77 -0.89
N ALA A 16 -46.25 2.62 -2.18
CA ALA A 16 -45.23 2.47 -3.22
C ALA A 16 -44.32 3.71 -3.31
N LEU A 17 -44.89 4.91 -3.18
CA LEU A 17 -44.15 6.17 -3.16
C LEU A 17 -43.24 6.27 -1.93
N LEU A 18 -43.72 5.83 -0.75
CA LEU A 18 -42.91 5.76 0.47
C LEU A 18 -41.69 4.83 0.28
N PHE A 19 -41.88 3.62 -0.25
CA PHE A 19 -40.78 2.70 -0.53
C PHE A 19 -39.77 3.27 -1.53
N HIS A 20 -40.25 3.97 -2.57
CA HIS A 20 -39.38 4.62 -3.54
C HIS A 20 -38.52 5.72 -2.89
N LEU A 21 -39.12 6.57 -2.06
CA LEU A 21 -38.41 7.62 -1.32
C LEU A 21 -37.37 7.03 -0.36
N ILE A 22 -37.72 5.97 0.36
CA ILE A 22 -36.79 5.24 1.23
C ILE A 22 -35.60 4.71 0.42
N GLY A 23 -35.86 4.10 -0.74
CA GLY A 23 -34.81 3.61 -1.64
C GLY A 23 -33.85 4.70 -2.11
N ILE A 24 -34.37 5.88 -2.46
CA ILE A 24 -33.56 7.05 -2.84
C ILE A 24 -32.68 7.49 -1.65
N ILE A 25 -33.25 7.61 -0.45
CA ILE A 25 -32.51 8.02 0.75
C ILE A 25 -31.37 7.04 1.05
N TYR A 26 -31.63 5.73 1.01
CA TYR A 26 -30.59 4.71 1.21
C TYR A 26 -29.52 4.76 0.11
N GLY A 27 -29.91 4.95 -1.15
CA GLY A 27 -28.98 5.08 -2.27
C GLY A 27 -28.06 6.29 -2.12
N VAL A 28 -28.60 7.44 -1.74
CA VAL A 28 -27.83 8.66 -1.47
C VAL A 28 -26.92 8.48 -0.24
N ALA A 29 -27.43 7.93 0.86
CA ALA A 29 -26.63 7.66 2.06
C ALA A 29 -25.46 6.70 1.78
N SER A 30 -25.71 5.62 1.03
CA SER A 30 -24.67 4.68 0.60
C SER A 30 -23.64 5.36 -0.30
N SER A 31 -24.07 6.18 -1.27
CA SER A 31 -23.17 6.93 -2.15
C SER A 31 -22.31 7.92 -1.38
N ILE A 32 -22.88 8.61 -0.38
CA ILE A 32 -22.15 9.49 0.53
C ILE A 32 -21.14 8.69 1.35
N LEU A 33 -21.50 7.54 1.89
CA LEU A 33 -20.58 6.69 2.64
C LEU A 33 -19.41 6.20 1.77
N VAL A 34 -19.68 5.79 0.53
CA VAL A 34 -18.62 5.42 -0.43
C VAL A 34 -17.73 6.62 -0.74
N LEU A 35 -18.31 7.81 -0.97
CA LEU A 35 -17.53 9.03 -1.19
C LEU A 35 -16.70 9.43 0.05
N MET A 36 -17.26 9.27 1.25
CA MET A 36 -16.54 9.49 2.51
C MET A 36 -15.43 8.47 2.69
N GLN A 37 -15.63 7.20 2.35
CA GLN A 37 -14.58 6.19 2.36
C GLN A 37 -13.49 6.50 1.33
N VAL A 38 -13.85 6.91 0.11
CA VAL A 38 -12.88 7.34 -0.91
C VAL A 38 -12.13 8.60 -0.44
N ARG A 39 -12.81 9.55 0.18
CA ARG A 39 -12.20 10.77 0.73
C ARG A 39 -11.28 10.46 1.90
N TYR A 40 -11.69 9.59 2.82
CA TYR A 40 -10.88 9.13 3.94
C TYR A 40 -9.67 8.32 3.47
N ARG A 41 -9.84 7.49 2.43
CA ARG A 41 -8.75 6.73 1.78
C ARG A 41 -7.78 7.63 0.99
N LYS A 42 -8.25 8.78 0.48
CA LYS A 42 -7.40 9.84 -0.09
C LYS A 42 -6.80 10.76 0.98
N GLN A 43 -7.40 10.79 2.18
CA GLN A 43 -6.96 11.55 3.36
C GLN A 43 -6.20 10.70 4.39
N THR A 44 -5.79 9.47 4.07
CA THR A 44 -4.63 8.89 4.75
C THR A 44 -3.49 9.83 4.44
N VAL A 45 -3.24 10.71 5.40
CA VAL A 45 -2.32 11.83 5.42
C VAL A 45 -1.24 11.60 4.38
N PHE A 46 -1.24 12.39 3.30
CA PHE A 46 -0.02 12.65 2.56
C PHE A 46 0.92 13.28 3.60
N ARG A 47 1.57 12.44 4.41
CA ARG A 47 2.77 12.84 5.10
C ARG A 47 3.66 13.14 3.92
N VAL A 48 3.92 14.43 3.69
CA VAL A 48 5.04 14.83 2.85
C VAL A 48 6.15 13.91 3.32
N PRO A 49 6.62 12.99 2.46
CA PRO A 49 7.68 12.09 2.87
C PRO A 49 8.74 12.99 3.47
N GLY A 50 9.28 12.62 4.64
CA GLY A 50 10.52 13.26 5.07
C GLY A 50 11.47 13.25 3.89
N SER A 51 12.40 14.21 3.82
CA SER A 51 13.37 14.29 2.72
C SER A 51 14.38 13.13 2.77
N THR A 52 13.92 11.91 3.02
CA THR A 52 14.69 10.70 3.27
C THR A 52 14.22 9.62 2.30
N LEU A 53 15.16 8.79 1.86
CA LEU A 53 14.90 7.75 0.87
C LEU A 53 13.87 6.73 1.38
N ARG A 54 13.95 6.39 2.67
CA ARG A 54 13.00 5.48 3.32
C ARG A 54 11.58 6.04 3.30
N GLY A 55 11.43 7.34 3.56
CA GLY A 55 10.15 8.02 3.52
C GLY A 55 9.49 7.90 2.15
N LEU A 56 10.24 8.20 1.09
CA LEU A 56 9.75 8.05 -0.29
C LEU A 56 9.37 6.60 -0.60
N TRP A 57 10.23 5.66 -0.22
CA TRP A 57 10.03 4.24 -0.53
C TRP A 57 8.73 3.70 0.07
N TRP A 58 8.50 3.95 1.36
CA TRP A 58 7.31 3.45 2.06
C TRP A 58 6.00 4.10 1.61
N ASN A 59 6.05 5.30 1.04
CA ASN A 59 4.85 6.01 0.60
C ASN A 59 4.46 5.72 -0.85
N TYR A 60 5.44 5.40 -1.72
CA TYR A 60 5.19 5.33 -3.17
C TYR A 60 5.49 3.98 -3.81
N VAL A 61 6.27 3.11 -3.17
CA VAL A 61 6.59 1.80 -3.74
C VAL A 61 5.57 0.77 -3.26
N ASP A 62 4.72 0.32 -4.20
CA ASP A 62 3.88 -0.85 -3.95
C ASP A 62 4.69 -2.14 -4.10
N ARG A 63 5.03 -2.70 -2.94
CA ARG A 63 5.88 -3.88 -2.80
C ARG A 63 5.26 -5.15 -3.36
N ARG A 64 3.93 -5.19 -3.54
CA ARG A 64 3.22 -6.37 -4.05
C ARG A 64 3.14 -6.40 -5.56
N SER A 65 3.23 -5.25 -6.22
CA SER A 65 3.15 -5.14 -7.68
C SER A 65 4.50 -5.19 -8.37
N LEU A 66 5.60 -4.89 -7.68
CA LEU A 66 6.94 -4.88 -8.25
C LEU A 66 7.76 -6.12 -7.86
N THR A 67 8.38 -6.74 -8.85
CA THR A 67 9.41 -7.77 -8.64
C THR A 67 10.66 -7.17 -8.00
N SER A 68 11.47 -8.00 -7.34
CA SER A 68 12.75 -7.56 -6.73
C SER A 68 13.64 -6.81 -7.73
N ASP A 69 13.69 -7.29 -8.97
CA ASP A 69 14.48 -6.70 -10.05
C ASP A 69 14.01 -5.29 -10.41
N HIS A 70 12.70 -5.11 -10.61
CA HIS A 70 12.12 -3.79 -10.86
C HIS A 70 12.30 -2.85 -9.66
N GLN A 71 12.27 -3.37 -8.43
CA GLN A 71 12.56 -2.56 -7.24
C GLN A 71 14.02 -2.09 -7.22
N ILE A 72 14.97 -2.94 -7.61
CA ILE A 72 16.40 -2.57 -7.69
C ILE A 72 16.63 -1.51 -8.78
N GLU A 73 15.99 -1.65 -9.94
CA GLU A 73 16.07 -0.67 -11.04
C GLU A 73 15.48 0.69 -10.64
N LEU A 74 14.34 0.67 -9.95
CA LEU A 74 13.72 1.87 -9.41
C LEU A 74 14.63 2.55 -8.38
N LEU A 75 15.21 1.77 -7.47
CA LEU A 75 16.14 2.28 -6.46
C LEU A 75 17.38 2.91 -7.10
N SER A 76 17.99 2.25 -8.10
CA SER A 76 19.12 2.82 -8.86
C SER A 76 18.76 4.16 -9.49
N SER A 77 17.58 4.25 -10.10
CA SER A 77 17.09 5.48 -10.71
C SER A 77 16.87 6.59 -9.68
N TRP A 78 16.32 6.26 -8.51
CA TRP A 78 16.12 7.21 -7.42
C TRP A 78 17.43 7.71 -6.83
N LEU A 79 18.41 6.83 -6.61
CA LEU A 79 19.73 7.23 -6.10
C LEU A 79 20.40 8.23 -7.05
N LYS A 80 20.31 7.98 -8.36
CA LYS A 80 20.82 8.89 -9.38
C LYS A 80 20.11 10.26 -9.36
N VAL A 81 18.79 10.27 -9.25
CA VAL A 81 18.01 11.52 -9.32
C VAL A 81 18.09 12.33 -8.03
N LEU A 82 18.05 11.68 -6.87
CA LEU A 82 17.95 12.34 -5.56
C LEU A 82 19.30 12.72 -4.97
N TYR A 83 20.37 12.00 -5.32
CA TYR A 83 21.69 12.15 -4.69
C TYR A 83 22.83 12.32 -5.72
N ASP A 84 22.53 12.36 -7.03
CA ASP A 84 23.54 12.29 -8.11
C ASP A 84 24.46 11.05 -8.00
N GLU A 85 23.99 10.01 -7.30
CA GLU A 85 24.76 8.81 -7.00
C GLU A 85 24.62 7.79 -8.14
N LYS A 86 25.74 7.43 -8.78
CA LYS A 86 25.78 6.46 -9.89
C LYS A 86 25.97 5.04 -9.37
N SER A 87 25.00 4.56 -8.60
CA SER A 87 24.95 3.14 -8.21
C SER A 87 24.44 2.28 -9.36
N SER A 88 25.26 1.35 -9.84
CA SER A 88 24.84 0.40 -10.88
C SER A 88 23.84 -0.62 -10.33
N THR A 89 22.88 -1.05 -11.16
CA THR A 89 21.92 -2.11 -10.77
C THR A 89 22.61 -3.41 -10.38
N ALA A 90 23.74 -3.72 -11.02
CA ALA A 90 24.56 -4.88 -10.69
C ALA A 90 25.16 -4.79 -9.27
N ASP A 91 25.62 -3.61 -8.86
CA ASP A 91 26.18 -3.42 -7.52
C ASP A 91 25.10 -3.42 -6.45
N LEU A 92 23.93 -2.84 -6.74
CA LEU A 92 22.77 -2.92 -5.85
C LEU A 92 22.31 -4.37 -5.68
N ARG A 93 22.26 -5.16 -6.75
CA ARG A 93 21.91 -6.59 -6.69
C ARG A 93 22.88 -7.35 -5.80
N LYS A 94 24.20 -7.12 -5.95
CA LYS A 94 25.20 -7.73 -5.05
C LYS A 94 24.98 -7.36 -3.58
N ARG A 95 24.57 -6.12 -3.27
CA ARG A 95 24.24 -5.71 -1.90
C ARG A 95 22.98 -6.43 -1.39
N VAL A 96 21.95 -6.56 -2.22
CA VAL A 96 20.73 -7.32 -1.92
C VAL A 96 21.04 -8.78 -1.65
N ASP A 97 21.84 -9.43 -2.49
CA ASP A 97 22.21 -10.84 -2.34
C ASP A 97 22.95 -11.10 -1.03
N LYS A 98 23.87 -10.19 -0.65
CA LYS A 98 24.56 -10.26 0.66
C LYS A 98 23.61 -10.12 1.85
N ILE A 99 22.57 -9.30 1.74
CA ILE A 99 21.56 -9.17 2.79
C ILE A 99 20.76 -10.49 2.88
N LEU A 100 20.32 -11.02 1.74
CA LEU A 100 19.59 -12.28 1.68
C LEU A 100 20.41 -13.44 2.25
N GLU A 101 21.69 -13.55 1.89
CA GLU A 101 22.59 -14.58 2.41
C GLU A 101 22.69 -14.54 3.95
N ARG A 102 22.81 -13.34 4.53
CA ARG A 102 22.84 -13.16 5.99
C ARG A 102 21.53 -13.58 6.65
N GLN A 103 20.39 -13.25 6.03
CA GLN A 103 19.07 -13.63 6.52
C GLN A 103 18.86 -15.14 6.48
N ILE A 104 19.25 -15.80 5.37
CA ILE A 104 19.19 -17.26 5.24
C ILE A 104 20.08 -17.92 6.28
N LYS A 105 21.33 -17.46 6.42
CA LYS A 105 22.27 -17.99 7.42
C LYS A 105 21.75 -17.85 8.85
N ALA A 106 21.09 -16.74 9.17
CA ALA A 106 20.51 -16.55 10.51
C ALA A 106 19.34 -17.52 10.80
N ASN A 107 18.62 -17.96 9.77
CA ASN A 107 17.53 -18.94 9.87
C ASN A 107 17.97 -20.38 9.55
N GLU A 108 19.27 -20.61 9.27
CA GLU A 108 19.81 -21.93 8.92
C GLU A 108 19.43 -23.02 9.94
N PRO A 109 19.53 -22.81 11.27
CA PRO A 109 19.17 -23.85 12.24
C PRO A 109 17.72 -24.33 12.13
N TYR A 110 16.80 -23.41 11.84
CA TYR A 110 15.38 -23.72 11.62
C TYR A 110 15.20 -24.56 10.35
N TYR A 111 15.88 -24.20 9.26
CA TYR A 111 15.80 -24.95 8.00
C TYR A 111 16.51 -26.32 8.05
N SER A 112 17.50 -26.47 8.93
CA SER A 112 18.21 -27.75 9.15
C SER A 112 17.46 -28.71 10.06
N GLY A 113 16.27 -28.36 10.58
CA GLY A 113 15.46 -29.22 11.44
C GLY A 113 16.00 -29.37 12.87
N THR A 114 16.77 -28.37 13.35
CA THR A 114 17.21 -28.33 14.75
C THR A 114 15.99 -28.12 15.65
N GLU A 115 15.81 -28.99 16.64
CA GLU A 115 14.77 -28.83 17.67
C GLU A 115 14.99 -27.48 18.38
N ASP A 116 13.95 -26.65 18.41
CA ASP A 116 13.99 -25.25 18.89
C ASP A 116 14.93 -24.29 18.12
N GLY A 117 15.25 -24.59 16.86
CA GLY A 117 16.01 -23.69 16.00
C GLY A 117 15.31 -22.32 15.82
N PRO A 118 16.03 -21.18 15.98
CA PRO A 118 15.42 -19.86 15.84
C PRO A 118 14.92 -19.60 14.42
N HIS A 119 13.72 -19.04 14.31
CA HIS A 119 13.11 -18.62 13.03
C HIS A 119 12.72 -17.15 13.07
N PHE A 120 13.50 -16.32 12.39
CA PHE A 120 13.29 -14.88 12.31
C PHE A 120 12.49 -14.49 11.08
N ASN A 121 11.56 -13.56 11.26
CA ASN A 121 10.86 -12.89 10.15
C ASN A 121 11.62 -11.61 9.80
N PHE A 122 12.35 -11.63 8.68
CA PHE A 122 13.13 -10.49 8.24
C PHE A 122 12.34 -9.53 7.35
N VAL A 123 12.75 -8.27 7.37
CA VAL A 123 12.34 -7.25 6.38
C VAL A 123 12.89 -7.65 5.01
N PRO A 124 12.15 -7.43 3.90
CA PRO A 124 12.63 -7.77 2.56
C PRO A 124 14.02 -7.19 2.25
N PRO A 125 14.92 -7.93 1.57
CA PRO A 125 16.29 -7.48 1.32
C PRO A 125 16.43 -6.11 0.66
N VAL A 126 15.57 -5.77 -0.31
CA VAL A 126 15.58 -4.45 -0.96
C VAL A 126 15.19 -3.33 0.01
N GLU A 127 14.26 -3.58 0.92
CA GLU A 127 13.87 -2.64 1.97
C GLU A 127 15.00 -2.42 2.98
N CYS A 128 15.72 -3.49 3.36
CA CYS A 128 16.93 -3.36 4.17
C CYS A 128 17.97 -2.48 3.46
N LEU A 129 18.17 -2.68 2.15
CA LEU A 129 19.09 -1.87 1.37
C LEU A 129 18.68 -0.39 1.34
N VAL A 130 17.39 -0.09 1.19
CA VAL A 130 16.85 1.28 1.29
C VAL A 130 17.15 1.89 2.66
N MET A 131 16.98 1.12 3.73
CA MET A 131 17.26 1.57 5.10
C MET A 131 18.76 1.83 5.33
N ASP A 132 19.64 1.06 4.68
CA ASP A 132 21.09 1.27 4.73
C ASP A 132 21.46 2.56 3.99
N PHE A 133 20.96 2.77 2.76
CA PHE A 133 21.19 4.02 2.03
C PHE A 133 20.63 5.25 2.74
N ASP A 134 19.47 5.13 3.37
CA ASP A 134 18.86 6.19 4.18
C ASP A 134 19.76 6.63 5.35
N LYS A 135 20.54 5.70 5.92
CA LYS A 135 21.55 6.00 6.95
C LYS A 135 22.86 6.52 6.36
N GLU A 136 23.30 5.96 5.24
CA GLU A 136 24.56 6.30 4.57
C GLU A 136 24.53 7.71 3.95
N LEU A 137 23.43 8.05 3.29
CA LEU A 137 23.28 9.29 2.51
C LEU A 137 22.55 10.39 3.29
N GLY A 138 21.79 10.02 4.33
CA GLY A 138 20.96 10.94 5.07
C GLY A 138 19.83 11.53 4.21
N PRO A 139 19.33 12.73 4.56
CA PRO A 139 18.29 13.38 3.78
C PRO A 139 18.77 13.85 2.41
N TYR A 140 17.99 13.64 1.35
CA TYR A 140 18.27 14.23 0.04
C TYR A 140 18.10 15.75 0.09
N SER A 141 19.04 16.49 -0.50
CA SER A 141 18.86 17.91 -0.75
C SER A 141 17.74 18.07 -1.78
N LYS A 142 16.74 18.91 -1.48
CA LYS A 142 15.83 19.41 -2.51
C LYS A 142 16.71 20.07 -3.59
N GLY A 143 16.81 19.44 -4.76
CA GLY A 143 17.28 20.12 -5.97
C GLY A 143 16.42 21.34 -6.25
#